data_AF-A0A354CTX9-F1
#
_entry.id   AF-A0A354CTX9-F1
#
_cell.length_a   1.000
_cell.length_b   1.000
_cell.length_c   1.000
_cell.angle_alpha   90.00
_cell.angle_beta   90.00
_cell.angle_gamma   90.00
#
_symmetry.space_group_name_H-M   'P 1'
#
loop_
_entity.id
_entity.type
_entity.pdbx_description
1 polymer ?
#
loop_
_entity_poly.entity_id
_entity_poly.type
_entity_poly.pdbx_seq_one_letter_code
_entity_poly.pdbx_strand_id
1 'polypeptide(L)'
;IYIDSGNGEFTGQVVCGVRRKGKTYYKPIGEVYPDILEDTDKFPTELSCAEASVSAPQSIAANIMAATAVILCIYNILVLGNIEVRKVTFSTKSVNLKPVLSRKERLKNAP
;
A
#
# COMPACT_ATOMS: atom_id res chain seq x y z
N ILE A 1 -2.53 -13.85 -0.31
CA ILE A 1 -2.77 -12.41 -0.04
C ILE A 1 -1.42 -11.74 -0.11
N TYR A 2 -1.35 -10.51 -0.62
CA TYR A 2 -0.14 -9.73 -0.73
C TYR A 2 -0.40 -8.36 -0.11
N ILE A 3 0.50 -7.88 0.74
CA ILE A 3 0.42 -6.56 1.36
C ILE A 3 1.71 -5.83 1.00
N ASP A 4 1.58 -4.73 0.29
CA ASP A 4 2.69 -3.84 -0.05
C ASP A 4 2.57 -2.55 0.74
N SER A 5 3.70 -2.02 1.18
CA SER A 5 3.77 -0.75 1.88
C SER A 5 4.91 0.07 1.31
N GLY A 6 4.58 1.25 0.80
CA GLY A 6 5.55 2.19 0.27
C GLY A 6 5.28 3.59 0.80
N ASN A 7 6.35 4.32 1.09
CA ASN A 7 6.26 5.71 1.51
C ASN A 7 7.46 6.52 1.08
N GLY A 8 7.25 7.82 0.91
CA GLY A 8 8.32 8.82 0.90
C GLY A 8 8.50 9.40 2.30
N GLU A 9 8.93 10.66 2.36
CA GLU A 9 9.22 11.35 3.62
C GLU A 9 7.98 11.54 4.50
N PHE A 10 6.84 11.96 3.94
CA PHE A 10 5.65 12.33 4.73
C PHE A 10 4.35 11.66 4.30
N THR A 11 4.34 10.98 3.16
CA THR A 11 3.13 10.36 2.60
C THR A 11 3.46 8.97 2.09
N GLY A 12 2.44 8.13 2.01
CA GLY A 12 2.60 6.78 1.51
C GLY A 12 1.29 6.03 1.38
N GLN A 13 1.42 4.74 1.11
CA GLN A 13 0.33 3.84 0.85
C GLN A 13 0.60 2.45 1.40
N VAL A 14 -0.50 1.75 1.69
CA VAL A 14 -0.50 0.31 1.90
C VAL A 14 -1.53 -0.31 0.95
N VAL A 15 -1.13 -1.27 0.12
CA VAL A 15 -2.02 -1.95 -0.83
C VAL A 15 -2.16 -3.41 -0.46
N CYS A 16 -3.41 -3.88 -0.36
CA CYS A 16 -3.74 -5.26 -0.07
C CYS A 16 -4.30 -5.95 -1.34
N GLY A 17 -3.47 -6.79 -1.95
CA GLY A 17 -3.81 -7.65 -3.08
C GLY A 17 -4.38 -9.00 -2.61
N VAL A 18 -5.48 -9.44 -3.24
CA VAL A 18 -6.14 -10.71 -2.91
C VAL A 18 -6.36 -11.48 -4.21
N ARG A 19 -5.74 -12.66 -4.31
CA ARG A 19 -5.94 -13.62 -5.40
C ARG A 19 -6.33 -14.97 -4.81
N ARG A 20 -7.41 -15.57 -5.32
CA ARG A 20 -7.92 -16.86 -4.86
C ARG A 20 -8.41 -17.66 -6.07
N LYS A 21 -7.98 -18.94 -6.18
CA LYS A 21 -8.37 -19.86 -7.27
C LYS A 21 -8.21 -19.24 -8.66
N GLY A 22 -7.06 -18.60 -8.92
CA GLY A 22 -6.77 -17.96 -10.22
C GLY A 22 -7.48 -16.62 -10.49
N LYS A 23 -8.44 -16.20 -9.65
CA LYS A 23 -9.13 -14.91 -9.78
C LYS A 23 -8.50 -13.85 -8.87
N THR A 24 -8.14 -12.70 -9.45
CA THR A 24 -7.74 -11.51 -8.68
C THR A 24 -8.99 -10.81 -8.17
N TYR A 25 -9.17 -10.81 -6.86
CA TYR A 25 -10.25 -10.07 -6.19
C TYR A 25 -9.81 -8.65 -5.94
N TYR A 26 -8.66 -8.41 -5.29
CA TYR A 26 -8.08 -7.08 -5.08
C TYR A 26 -6.77 -6.99 -5.85
N LYS A 27 -6.62 -5.92 -6.62
CA LYS A 27 -5.45 -5.70 -7.47
C LYS A 27 -4.16 -5.60 -6.64
N PRO A 28 -3.05 -6.27 -7.04
CA PRO A 28 -1.74 -6.08 -6.41
C PRO A 28 -1.17 -4.68 -6.71
N ILE A 29 -0.09 -4.30 -6.03
CA ILE A 29 0.52 -2.96 -6.16
C ILE A 29 0.84 -2.59 -7.61
N GLY A 30 1.44 -3.48 -8.39
CA GLY A 30 1.80 -3.23 -9.79
C GLY A 30 0.61 -3.08 -10.76
N GLU A 31 -0.60 -3.45 -10.34
CA GLU A 31 -1.84 -3.12 -11.10
C GLU A 31 -2.53 -1.85 -10.58
N VAL A 32 -2.19 -1.40 -9.37
CA VAL A 32 -2.71 -0.17 -8.75
C VAL A 32 -1.85 1.04 -9.13
N TYR A 33 -0.53 0.85 -9.21
CA TYR A 33 0.48 1.81 -9.65
C TYR A 33 1.37 1.10 -10.69
N PRO A 34 0.96 1.04 -11.97
CA PRO A 34 1.73 0.36 -13.02
C PRO A 34 3.15 0.90 -13.17
N ASP A 35 3.31 2.20 -12.94
CA ASP A 35 4.56 2.95 -13.05
C ASP A 35 5.66 2.40 -12.11
N ILE A 36 5.30 1.67 -11.03
CA ILE A 36 6.29 1.02 -10.13
C ILE A 36 7.06 -0.12 -10.80
N LEU A 37 6.58 -0.59 -11.95
CA LEU A 37 7.23 -1.64 -12.74
C LEU A 37 8.19 -1.04 -13.78
N GLU A 38 8.23 0.29 -13.92
CA GLU A 38 9.17 0.98 -14.77
C GLU A 38 10.52 1.10 -14.05
N ASP A 39 11.61 0.80 -14.76
CA ASP A 39 12.97 0.85 -14.22
C ASP A 39 13.51 2.29 -14.27
N THR A 40 12.89 3.17 -13.48
CA THR A 40 13.24 4.59 -13.39
C THR A 40 14.21 4.91 -12.26
N ASP A 41 14.34 3.99 -11.30
CA ASP A 41 15.19 4.18 -10.12
C ASP A 41 16.66 3.88 -10.47
N LYS A 42 17.53 4.83 -10.15
CA LYS A 42 18.98 4.63 -10.25
C LYS A 42 19.45 3.72 -9.13
N PHE A 43 20.34 2.78 -9.44
CA PHE A 43 21.05 2.05 -8.40
C PHE A 43 21.86 3.03 -7.54
N PRO A 44 22.13 2.71 -6.25
CA PRO A 44 22.95 3.55 -5.40
C PRO A 44 24.33 3.91 -6.00
N THR A 45 24.89 3.01 -6.82
CA THR A 45 26.16 3.22 -7.55
C THR A 45 26.05 4.22 -8.71
N GLU A 46 24.84 4.49 -9.18
CA GLU A 46 24.53 5.39 -10.29
C GLU A 46 24.07 6.77 -9.81
N LEU A 47 23.88 6.95 -8.49
CA LEU A 47 23.53 8.22 -7.87
C LEU A 47 24.78 9.05 -7.55
N SER A 48 24.79 10.31 -7.95
CA SER A 48 25.80 11.26 -7.49
C SER A 48 25.61 11.59 -5.99
N CYS A 49 26.67 12.04 -5.32
CA CYS A 49 26.59 12.48 -3.93
C CYS A 49 25.56 13.62 -3.74
N ALA A 50 25.42 14.50 -4.73
CA ALA A 50 24.44 15.58 -4.70
C ALA A 50 23.00 15.03 -4.76
N GLU A 51 22.71 14.12 -5.69
CA GLU A 51 21.39 13.48 -5.81
C GLU A 51 21.06 12.65 -4.56
N ALA A 52 22.02 11.89 -4.05
CA ALA A 52 21.84 11.12 -2.81
C ALA A 52 21.58 12.05 -1.60
N SER A 53 22.23 13.21 -1.52
CA SER A 53 22.02 14.18 -0.44
C SER A 53 20.66 14.90 -0.49
N VAL A 54 20.05 14.99 -1.68
CA VAL A 54 18.72 15.61 -1.90
C VAL A 54 17.60 14.58 -1.77
N SER A 55 17.92 13.29 -1.73
CA SER A 55 16.91 12.26 -1.49
C SER A 55 16.12 12.58 -0.22
N ALA A 56 14.79 12.46 -0.29
CA ALA A 56 13.91 12.67 0.86
C ALA A 56 13.70 11.31 1.55
N PRO A 57 14.57 10.93 2.51
CA PRO A 57 14.48 9.61 3.12
C PRO A 57 13.12 9.43 3.80
N GLN A 58 12.70 8.18 3.88
CA GLN A 58 11.50 7.80 4.61
C GLN A 58 11.62 8.25 6.07
N SER A 59 10.74 9.13 6.53
CA SER A 59 10.78 9.57 7.93
C SER A 59 10.31 8.47 8.87
N ILE A 60 10.78 8.50 10.12
CA ILE A 60 10.33 7.58 11.17
C ILE A 60 8.80 7.62 11.31
N ALA A 61 8.19 8.81 11.26
CA ALA A 61 6.75 8.98 11.35
C ALA A 61 6.02 8.30 10.19
N ALA A 62 6.53 8.42 8.95
CA ALA A 62 5.94 7.75 7.79
C ALA A 62 6.04 6.23 7.91
N ASN A 63 7.18 5.71 8.36
CA ASN A 63 7.39 4.27 8.59
C ASN A 63 6.43 3.71 9.66
N ILE A 64 6.19 4.46 10.74
CA ILE A 64 5.26 4.06 11.80
C ILE A 64 3.81 4.03 11.28
N MET A 65 3.38 5.04 10.50
CA MET A 65 2.03 5.05 9.92
C MET A 65 1.83 3.90 8.93
N ALA A 66 2.82 3.65 8.07
CA ALA A 66 2.87 2.50 7.16
C ALA A 66 2.75 1.17 7.93
N ALA A 67 3.61 0.95 8.92
CA ALA A 67 3.59 -0.27 9.74
C ALA A 67 2.25 -0.46 10.47
N THR A 68 1.68 0.62 11.00
CA THR A 68 0.36 0.60 11.66
C THR A 68 -0.73 0.15 10.68
N ALA A 69 -0.77 0.71 9.47
CA ALA A 69 -1.73 0.31 8.44
C ALA A 69 -1.55 -1.16 8.00
N VAL A 70 -0.31 -1.64 7.89
CA VAL A 70 0.00 -3.06 7.61
C VAL A 70 -0.51 -3.98 8.73
N ILE A 71 -0.22 -3.65 10.00
CA ILE A 71 -0.66 -4.42 11.16
C ILE A 71 -2.19 -4.50 11.21
N LEU A 72 -2.90 -3.40 10.94
CA LEU A 72 -4.37 -3.40 10.88
C LEU A 72 -4.91 -4.28 9.75
N CYS A 73 -4.25 -4.31 8.58
CA CYS A 73 -4.60 -5.23 7.51
C CYS A 73 -4.42 -6.69 7.95
N ILE A 74 -3.28 -7.02 8.58
CA ILE A 74 -2.99 -8.36 9.09
C ILE A 74 -4.00 -8.77 10.15
N TYR A 75 -4.33 -7.89 11.09
CA TYR A 75 -5.31 -8.14 12.13
C TYR A 75 -6.69 -8.47 11.54
N ASN A 76 -7.16 -7.66 10.58
CA ASN A 76 -8.42 -7.91 9.90
C ASN A 76 -8.42 -9.30 9.22
N ILE A 77 -7.34 -9.64 8.52
CA ILE A 77 -7.23 -10.92 7.81
C ILE A 77 -7.16 -12.12 8.76
N LEU A 78 -6.27 -12.08 9.76
CA LEU A 78 -5.95 -13.25 10.59
C LEU A 78 -6.86 -13.39 11.80
N VAL A 79 -7.26 -12.27 12.41
CA VAL A 79 -8.07 -12.27 13.63
C VAL A 79 -9.56 -12.14 13.31
N LEU A 80 -9.92 -11.20 12.43
CA LEU A 80 -11.34 -11.00 12.06
C LEU A 80 -11.79 -11.89 10.89
N GLY A 81 -10.86 -12.57 10.21
CA GLY A 81 -11.14 -13.46 9.09
C GLY A 81 -11.68 -12.76 7.85
N ASN A 82 -11.59 -11.42 7.76
CA ASN A 82 -12.14 -10.64 6.65
C ASN A 82 -11.25 -9.43 6.32
N ILE A 83 -11.31 -8.95 5.07
CA ILE A 83 -10.61 -7.72 4.69
C ILE A 83 -11.45 -6.97 3.65
N GLU A 84 -11.98 -5.82 4.06
CA GLU A 84 -12.72 -4.92 3.15
C GLU A 84 -11.82 -3.83 2.58
N VAL A 85 -10.67 -3.56 3.20
CA VAL A 85 -9.73 -2.52 2.76
C VAL A 85 -8.83 -3.06 1.66
N ARG A 86 -8.78 -2.38 0.51
CA ARG A 86 -7.90 -2.75 -0.63
C ARG A 86 -6.66 -1.87 -0.70
N LYS A 87 -6.78 -0.63 -0.23
CA LYS A 87 -5.71 0.36 -0.22
C LYS A 87 -5.90 1.30 0.95
N VAL A 88 -4.81 1.77 1.53
CA VAL A 88 -4.77 2.89 2.47
C VAL A 88 -3.79 3.91 1.93
N THR A 89 -4.13 5.19 1.99
CA THR A 89 -3.18 6.29 1.75
C THR A 89 -3.04 7.11 3.02
N PHE A 90 -1.85 7.59 3.33
CA PHE A 90 -1.62 8.35 4.55
C PHE A 90 -0.76 9.59 4.35
N SER A 91 -0.86 10.51 5.30
CA SER A 91 -0.05 11.72 5.41
C SER A 91 0.28 12.00 6.88
N THR A 92 1.56 12.08 7.20
CA THR A 92 2.04 12.43 8.55
C THR A 92 1.80 13.92 8.84
N LYS A 93 1.91 14.78 7.82
CA LYS A 93 1.69 16.24 7.96
C LYS A 93 0.26 16.59 8.36
N SER A 94 -0.71 15.88 7.80
CA SER A 94 -2.13 16.10 8.11
C SER A 94 -2.70 15.07 9.10
N VAL A 95 -1.87 14.16 9.60
CA VAL A 95 -2.27 13.05 10.48
C VAL A 95 -3.49 12.29 9.90
N ASN A 96 -3.46 12.02 8.60
CA ASN A 96 -4.59 11.42 7.88
C ASN A 96 -4.26 9.99 7.45
N LEU A 97 -5.21 9.07 7.66
CA LEU A 97 -5.16 7.69 7.18
C LEU A 97 -6.48 7.37 6.49
N LYS A 98 -6.46 7.27 5.16
CA LYS A 98 -7.68 7.14 4.34
C LYS A 98 -7.74 5.78 3.64
N PRO A 99 -8.66 4.89 4.03
CA PRO A 99 -8.85 3.61 3.37
C PRO A 99 -9.71 3.75 2.10
N VAL A 100 -9.45 2.87 1.13
CA VAL A 100 -10.31 2.56 -0.01
C VAL A 100 -10.90 1.18 0.23
N LEU A 101 -12.22 1.14 0.42
CA LEU A 101 -12.95 -0.09 0.68
C LEU A 101 -13.31 -0.80 -0.62
N SER A 102 -13.43 -2.12 -0.54
CA SER A 102 -14.04 -2.93 -1.59
C SER A 102 -15.52 -2.60 -1.65
N ARG A 103 -16.02 -2.35 -2.87
CA ARG A 103 -17.45 -2.31 -3.10
C ARG A 103 -17.94 -3.74 -2.83
N LYS A 104 -18.77 -3.94 -1.80
CA LYS A 104 -19.60 -5.14 -1.72
C LYS A 104 -20.43 -5.12 -3.00
N GLU A 105 -20.15 -5.99 -3.96
CA GLU A 105 -21.21 -6.43 -4.86
C GLU A 105 -22.28 -6.94 -3.90
N ARG A 106 -23.42 -6.23 -3.80
CA ARG A 106 -24.62 -6.83 -3.22
C ARG A 106 -24.74 -8.14 -3.98
N LEU A 107 -24.55 -9.27 -3.30
CA LEU A 107 -25.11 -10.53 -3.74
C LEU A 107 -26.58 -10.20 -3.99
N LYS A 108 -26.92 -9.92 -5.25
CA LYS A 108 -28.31 -9.89 -5.67
C LYS A 108 -28.76 -11.29 -5.37
N ASN A 109 -29.60 -11.42 -4.35
CA ASN A 109 -30.34 -12.63 -4.06
C ASN A 109 -30.79 -13.21 -5.41
N ALA A 110 -30.16 -14.31 -5.81
CA ALA A 110 -30.69 -15.11 -6.90
C ALA A 110 -31.96 -15.77 -6.35
N PRO A 111 -33.06 -15.73 -7.10
CA PRO A 111 -34.33 -16.32 -6.69
C PRO A 111 -34.21 -17.83 -6.43
#